data_AF-A0A183IMD9-F1
#
_entry.id   AF-A0A183IMD9-F1
#
_cell.length_a   1.000
_cell.length_b   1.000
_cell.length_c   1.000
_cell.angle_alpha   90.00
_cell.angle_beta   90.00
_cell.angle_gamma   90.00
#
_symmetry.space_group_name_H-M   'P 1'
#
loop_
_entity.id
_entity.type
_entity.pdbx_description
1 polymer ?
#
loop_
_entity_poly.entity_id
_entity_poly.type
_entity_poly.pdbx_seq_one_letter_code
_entity_poly.pdbx_strand_id
1 'polypeptide(L)'
;MIGSPRLTQATAISAVSFTGDPVPLQGKFKCTYRLISKPLSGICNVSSYGNSNLLGAEWIEKLGLFDQPFNKLQDEPAVRSSRSVSFLNASDA
;
A
#
# COMPACT_ATOMS: atom_id res chain seq x y z
N MET A 1 -15.84 9.03 15.38
CA MET A 1 -14.90 9.34 14.28
C MET A 1 -13.87 8.23 14.22
N ILE A 2 -13.96 7.40 13.18
CA ILE A 2 -13.08 6.24 12.93
C ILE A 2 -11.72 6.77 12.48
N GLY A 3 -10.67 6.39 13.22
CA GLY A 3 -9.41 7.13 13.34
C GLY A 3 -8.44 6.94 12.17
N SER A 4 -7.88 8.05 11.70
CA SER A 4 -6.69 8.04 10.83
C SER A 4 -5.46 7.60 11.64
N PRO A 5 -4.62 6.70 11.11
CA PRO A 5 -3.42 6.26 11.81
C PRO A 5 -2.50 7.46 12.06
N ARG A 6 -1.90 7.53 13.26
CA ARG A 6 -0.90 8.57 13.57
C ARG A 6 0.31 8.37 12.66
N LEU A 7 0.62 9.39 11.87
CA LEU A 7 1.80 9.37 11.02
C LEU A 7 3.05 9.64 11.86
N THR A 8 4.05 8.79 11.66
CA THR A 8 5.42 9.06 12.12
C THR A 8 6.20 9.74 11.00
N GLN A 9 7.23 10.50 11.35
CA GLN A 9 8.03 11.22 10.38
C GLN A 9 8.67 10.25 9.37
N ALA A 10 8.51 10.52 8.08
CA ALA A 10 9.17 9.76 7.03
C ALA A 10 10.67 10.11 7.04
N THR A 11 11.52 9.24 7.59
CA THR A 11 12.97 9.41 7.52
C THR A 11 13.53 8.91 6.19
N ALA A 12 14.42 9.71 5.58
CA ALA A 12 15.39 9.44 4.49
C ALA A 12 14.91 8.80 3.18
N ILE A 13 13.60 8.65 2.92
CA ILE A 13 13.09 8.11 1.66
C ILE A 13 12.69 9.26 0.74
N SER A 14 13.30 9.31 -0.46
CA SER A 14 12.86 10.18 -1.54
C SER A 14 11.93 9.40 -2.45
N ALA A 15 10.68 9.86 -2.59
CA ALA A 15 9.76 9.34 -3.58
C ALA A 15 9.80 10.25 -4.82
N VAL A 16 9.81 9.64 -6.01
CA VAL A 16 9.78 10.34 -7.29
C VAL A 16 8.69 9.75 -8.16
N SER A 17 8.09 10.59 -9.01
CA SER A 17 7.15 10.16 -10.04
C SER A 17 7.86 9.41 -11.16
N PHE A 18 7.10 8.87 -12.12
CA PHE A 18 7.67 8.23 -13.31
C PHE A 18 8.43 9.24 -14.21
N THR A 19 8.15 10.54 -14.11
CA THR A 19 8.86 11.62 -14.79
C THR A 19 10.11 12.09 -14.03
N GLY A 20 10.33 11.59 -12.81
CA GLY A 20 11.42 11.99 -11.93
C GLY A 20 11.10 13.17 -11.02
N ASP A 21 9.88 13.68 -11.04
CA ASP A 21 9.46 14.79 -10.17
C ASP A 21 9.35 14.32 -8.71
N PRO A 22 9.81 15.11 -7.73
CA PRO A 22 9.70 14.75 -6.32
C PRO A 22 8.24 14.60 -5.88
N VAL A 23 7.97 13.53 -5.14
CA VAL A 23 6.67 13.27 -4.51
C VAL A 23 6.78 13.58 -3.00
N PRO A 24 6.12 14.65 -2.50
CA PRO A 24 6.24 15.04 -1.11
C PRO A 24 5.56 14.03 -0.18
N LEU A 25 6.33 13.44 0.74
CA LEU A 25 5.82 12.51 1.75
C LEU A 25 5.44 13.27 3.03
N GLN A 26 4.24 13.00 3.55
CA GLN A 26 3.74 13.57 4.80
C GLN A 26 4.15 12.77 6.03
N GLY A 27 4.43 11.48 5.85
CA GLY A 27 4.81 10.59 6.93
C GLY A 27 4.61 9.14 6.57
N LYS A 28 4.70 8.28 7.59
CA LYS A 28 4.57 6.84 7.43
C LYS A 28 3.86 6.19 8.61
N PHE A 29 3.26 5.03 8.36
CA PHE A 29 2.66 4.18 9.37
C PHE A 29 2.89 2.70 9.04
N LYS A 30 2.81 1.83 10.05
CA LYS A 30 2.79 0.38 9.83
C LYS A 30 1.45 0.01 9.23
N CYS A 31 1.47 -0.71 8.12
CA CYS A 31 0.27 -1.14 7.41
C CYS A 31 0.35 -2.61 7.04
N THR A 32 -0.82 -3.21 6.86
CA THR A 32 -0.97 -4.57 6.38
C THR A 32 -1.71 -4.55 5.06
N TYR A 33 -1.14 -5.17 4.03
CA TYR A 33 -1.74 -5.35 2.72
C TYR A 33 -2.07 -6.83 2.50
N ARG A 34 -3.22 -7.13 1.90
CA ARG A 34 -3.62 -8.50 1.57
C ARG A 34 -3.92 -8.58 0.09
N LEU A 35 -3.16 -9.41 -0.61
CA LEU A 35 -3.43 -9.81 -1.99
C LEU A 35 -3.69 -11.32 -2.00
N ILE A 36 -4.81 -11.74 -2.60
CA ILE A 36 -5.28 -13.13 -2.67
C ILE A 36 -5.63 -13.72 -1.30
N SER A 37 -4.67 -13.99 -0.40
CA SER A 37 -4.97 -14.64 0.89
C SER A 37 -3.99 -14.35 2.03
N LYS A 38 -2.72 -14.05 1.76
CA LYS A 38 -1.73 -13.81 2.83
C LYS A 38 -1.61 -12.32 3.16
N PRO A 39 -1.89 -11.91 4.42
CA PRO A 39 -1.59 -10.55 4.85
C PRO A 39 -0.08 -10.36 4.97
N LEU A 40 0.42 -9.27 4.41
CA LEU A 40 1.82 -8.85 4.50
C LEU A 40 1.88 -7.51 5.19
N SER A 41 2.75 -7.40 6.19
CA SER A 41 2.95 -6.16 6.93
C SER A 41 4.20 -5.42 6.46
N GLY A 42 4.15 -4.10 6.51
CA GLY A 42 5.22 -3.24 6.05
C GLY A 42 4.96 -1.78 6.41
N ILE A 43 5.65 -0.90 5.69
CA ILE A 43 5.54 0.54 5.89
C ILE A 43 4.75 1.14 4.72
N CYS A 44 3.72 1.92 5.04
CA CYS A 44 3.00 2.74 4.09
C CYS A 44 3.45 4.18 4.26
N ASN A 45 4.00 4.76 3.20
CA ASN A 45 4.30 6.18 3.12
C ASN A 45 3.07 6.92 2.60
N VAL A 46 2.76 8.07 3.20
CA VAL A 46 1.59 8.88 2.86
C VAL A 46 2.04 10.10 2.10
N SER A 47 1.36 10.41 1.01
CA SER A 47 1.51 11.65 0.24
C SER A 47 0.13 12.21 -0.09
N SER A 48 0.02 13.53 -0.18
CA SER A 48 -1.14 14.21 -0.79
C SER A 48 -0.99 14.37 -2.31
N TYR A 49 0.09 13.87 -2.89
CA TYR A 49 0.37 13.99 -4.31
C TYR A 49 -0.42 12.94 -5.09
N GLY A 50 -1.52 13.38 -5.70
CA GLY A 50 -2.42 12.52 -6.48
C GLY A 50 -3.41 11.73 -5.62
N ASN A 51 -4.37 11.08 -6.29
CA ASN A 51 -5.46 10.32 -5.66
C ASN A 51 -5.27 8.80 -5.80
N SER A 52 -4.03 8.34 -6.01
CA SER A 52 -3.72 6.94 -6.30
C SER A 52 -2.82 6.34 -5.23
N ASN A 53 -3.16 5.13 -4.76
CA ASN A 53 -2.30 4.34 -3.91
C ASN A 53 -1.34 3.53 -4.79
N LEU A 54 -0.03 3.67 -4.54
CA LEU A 54 1.00 2.99 -5.31
C LEU A 54 1.66 1.88 -4.49
N LEU A 55 1.98 0.77 -5.16
CA LEU A 55 2.82 -0.29 -4.59
C LEU A 55 4.27 -0.03 -5.01
N GLY A 56 5.13 0.23 -4.04
CA GLY A 56 6.57 0.32 -4.27
C GLY A 56 7.19 -1.05 -4.56
N ALA A 57 8.43 -1.04 -5.05
CA ALA A 57 9.18 -2.26 -5.39
C ALA A 57 9.26 -3.26 -4.23
N GLU A 58 9.43 -2.79 -2.98
CA GLU A 58 9.42 -3.63 -1.77
C GLU A 58 8.13 -4.46 -1.66
N TRP A 59 6.98 -3.86 -1.97
CA TRP A 59 5.69 -4.55 -1.90
C TRP A 59 5.53 -5.53 -3.05
N ILE A 60 5.95 -5.15 -4.27
CA ILE A 60 5.95 -6.02 -5.45
C ILE A 60 6.80 -7.28 -5.20
N GLU A 61 7.96 -7.12 -4.57
CA GLU A 61 8.85 -8.22 -4.16
C GLU A 61 8.18 -9.11 -3.12
N LYS A 62 7.72 -8.54 -2.01
CA LYS A 62 7.07 -9.28 -0.91
C LYS A 62 5.84 -10.07 -1.37
N LEU A 63 5.12 -9.55 -2.35
CA LEU A 63 3.94 -10.18 -2.94
C LEU A 63 4.28 -11.23 -4.01
N GLY A 64 5.56 -11.38 -4.38
CA GLY A 64 6.00 -12.32 -5.41
C GLY A 64 5.47 -11.96 -6.80
N LEU A 65 5.33 -10.67 -7.10
CA LEU A 65 4.72 -10.17 -8.34
C LEU A 65 5.72 -9.97 -9.48
N PHE A 66 7.02 -9.99 -9.22
CA PHE A 66 8.04 -9.82 -10.26
C PHE A 66 7.98 -10.92 -11.32
N ASP A 67 7.73 -12.17 -10.90
CA ASP A 67 7.77 -13.35 -11.77
C ASP A 67 6.38 -13.82 -12.22
N GLN A 68 5.31 -13.13 -11.80
CA GLN A 68 3.95 -13.52 -12.13
C GLN A 68 3.38 -12.65 -13.25
N PRO A 69 2.88 -13.24 -14.35
CA PRO A 69 2.18 -12.46 -15.36
C PRO A 69 0.88 -11.92 -14.73
N PHE A 70 0.63 -10.62 -14.87
CA PHE A 70 -0.47 -9.91 -14.20
C PHE A 70 -1.85 -10.53 -14.43
N ASN A 71 -2.03 -11.26 -15.53
CA ASN A 71 -3.26 -11.99 -15.86
C ASN A 71 -3.55 -13.18 -14.93
N LYS A 72 -2.57 -13.68 -14.16
CA LYS A 72 -2.76 -14.73 -13.15
C LYS A 72 -3.17 -14.20 -11.77
N LEU A 73 -3.21 -12.88 -11.58
CA LEU A 73 -3.66 -12.24 -10.33
C LEU A 73 -5.18 -12.07 -10.28
N GLN A 74 -5.90 -12.41 -11.35
CA GLN A 74 -7.35 -12.43 -11.41
C GLN A 74 -7.86 -13.85 -11.13
N ASP A 75 -7.96 -14.23 -9.86
CA ASP A 75 -8.86 -15.32 -9.46
C ASP A 75 -9.30 -15.12 -8.01
N GLU A 76 -10.43 -14.44 -7.86
CA GLU A 76 -11.41 -14.68 -6.81
C GLU A 76 -12.75 -14.16 -7.35
N PRO A 77 -13.84 -14.97 -7.34
CA PRO A 77 -15.14 -14.55 -7.81
C PRO A 77 -15.57 -13.31 -7.02
N ALA A 78 -15.85 -12.24 -7.76
CA ALA A 78 -16.23 -10.95 -7.23
C ALA A 78 -17.46 -11.05 -6.31
N VAL A 79 -17.25 -11.14 -5.00
CA VAL A 79 -18.18 -10.52 -4.06
C VAL A 79 -17.99 -9.03 -4.26
N ARG A 80 -18.87 -8.48 -5.10
CA ARG A 80 -19.03 -7.07 -5.41
C ARG A 80 -19.35 -6.30 -4.12
N SER A 81 -18.35 -6.06 -3.30
CA SER A 81 -18.38 -5.04 -2.26
C SER A 81 -17.45 -3.94 -2.74
N SER A 82 -17.98 -2.72 -2.82
CA SER A 82 -17.28 -1.50 -3.22
C SER A 82 -15.82 -1.54 -2.78
N ARG A 83 -14.89 -1.38 -3.73
CA ARG A 83 -13.44 -1.36 -3.49
C ARG A 83 -13.07 -0.14 -2.64
N SER A 84 -13.36 -0.19 -1.35
CA SER A 84 -12.66 0.59 -0.34
C SER A 84 -11.39 -0.18 -0.01
N VAL A 85 -10.24 0.46 -0.22
CA VAL A 85 -8.97 -0.03 0.33
C VAL A 85 -9.10 0.02 1.85
N SER A 86 -9.40 -1.12 2.46
CA SER A 86 -9.56 -1.23 3.90
C SER A 86 -8.21 -1.54 4.53
N PHE A 87 -7.58 -0.53 5.13
CA PHE A 87 -6.43 -0.73 6.00
C PHE A 87 -6.93 -1.33 7.32
N LEU A 88 -6.60 -2.59 7.60
CA LEU A 88 -6.85 -3.18 8.91
C LEU A 88 -5.87 -2.58 9.92
N ASN A 89 -6.41 -2.01 11.01
CA ASN A 89 -5.63 -1.40 12.06
C ASN A 89 -4.96 -2.48 12.92
N ALA A 90 -3.67 -2.31 13.22
CA ALA A 90 -2.92 -3.21 14.10
C ALA A 90 -3.20 -2.89 15.57
N SER A 91 -4.42 -3.14 16.04
CA SER A 91 -4.80 -2.93 17.45
C SER A 91 -5.55 -4.08 18.09
N ASP A 92 -5.65 -5.25 17.43
CA ASP A 92 -6.16 -6.47 18.05
C ASP A 92 -5.08 -7.55 18.03
N ALA A 93 -4.24 -7.53 19.07
CA ALA A 93 -3.38 -8.62 19.51
C ALA A 93 -3.52 -8.73 21.03
#